data_AF-A0A699TEF6-F1
#
_entry.id   AF-A0A699TEF6-F1
#
_cell.length_a   1.000
_cell.length_b   1.000
_cell.length_c   1.000
_cell.angle_alpha   90.00
_cell.angle_beta   90.00
_cell.angle_gamma   90.00
#
_symmetry.space_group_name_H-M   'P 1'
#
loop_
_entity.id
_entity.type
_entity.pdbx_description
1 polymer ?
#
loop_
_entity_poly.entity_id
_entity_poly.type
_entity_poly.pdbx_seq_one_letter_code
_entity_poly.pdbx_strand_id
1 'polypeptide(L)' 'MKPKKVTQDLDDESWVEAMQEELLQFKLLNVWTLMDLPPGKRAIGTKWVYRNKRDHRGIFVRNKARLVVQGHRQEE' A
#
# COMPACT_ATOMS: atom_id res chain seq x y z
N MET A 1 8.72 13.29 5.29
CA MET A 1 8.47 13.71 3.88
C MET A 1 7.52 12.69 3.26
N LYS A 2 6.67 13.02 2.28
CA LYS A 2 5.89 12.00 1.57
C LYS A 2 6.73 11.43 0.43
N PRO A 3 7.02 10.12 0.42
CA PRO A 3 7.74 9.48 -0.68
C PRO A 3 6.89 9.48 -1.96
N LYS A 4 7.58 9.64 -3.10
CA LYS A 4 6.96 9.77 -4.43
C LYS A 4 7.15 8.52 -5.30
N LYS A 5 8.00 7.58 -4.88
CA LYS A 5 8.38 6.38 -5.64
C LYS A 5 8.63 5.21 -4.69
N VAL A 6 8.03 4.05 -5.01
CA VAL A 6 8.10 2.81 -4.21
C VAL A 6 9.54 2.38 -3.89
N THR A 7 10.52 2.70 -4.74
CA THR A 7 11.93 2.40 -4.45
C THR A 7 12.54 3.28 -3.36
N GLN A 8 12.10 4.52 -3.22
CA GLN A 8 12.52 5.43 -2.13
C GLN A 8 11.76 5.15 -0.83
N ASP A 9 10.56 4.56 -0.93
CA ASP A 9 9.77 4.09 0.21
C ASP A 9 10.43 2.96 0.98
N LEU A 10 11.18 2.10 0.27
CA LEU A 10 11.87 0.95 0.87
C LEU A 10 13.10 1.33 1.70
N ASP A 11 13.61 2.56 1.54
CA ASP A 11 14.75 3.07 2.32
C ASP A 11 14.33 3.56 3.72
N ASP A 12 13.04 3.78 3.96
CA ASP A 12 12.50 4.26 5.24
C ASP A 12 11.70 3.14 5.91
N GLU A 13 12.27 2.62 7.00
CA GLU A 13 11.72 1.52 7.79
C GLU A 13 10.25 1.76 8.20
N SER A 14 9.88 3.02 8.47
CA SER A 14 8.52 3.38 8.89
C SER A 14 7.48 3.23 7.77
N TRP A 15 7.89 3.30 6.50
CA TRP A 15 7.01 3.05 5.36
C TRP A 15 6.92 1.56 5.04
N VAL A 16 8.02 0.82 5.21
CA VAL A 16 8.05 -0.64 5.09
C VAL A 16 7.13 -1.28 6.13
N GLU A 17 7.19 -0.85 7.39
CA GLU A 17 6.26 -1.28 8.45
C GLU A 17 4.81 -1.05 8.05
N ALA A 18 4.48 0.15 7.57
CA ALA A 18 3.12 0.49 7.15
C ALA A 18 2.63 -0.36 5.95
N MET A 19 3.52 -0.77 5.05
CA MET A 19 3.20 -1.67 3.94
C MET A 19 2.96 -3.10 4.44
N GLN A 20 3.82 -3.58 5.35
CA GLN A 20 3.69 -4.91 5.95
C GLN A 20 2.40 -5.06 6.76
N GLU A 21 2.00 -4.02 7.50
CA GLU A 21 0.73 -4.01 8.23
C GLU A 21 -0.48 -4.18 7.33
N GLU A 22 -0.55 -3.48 6.19
CA GLU A 22 -1.66 -3.62 5.25
C GLU A 22 -1.68 -5.04 4.66
N LEU A 23 -0.53 -5.60 4.28
CA LEU A 23 -0.44 -6.98 3.80
C LEU A 23 -0.83 -8.00 4.88
N LEU A 24 -0.46 -7.74 6.14
CA LEU A 24 -0.86 -8.58 7.27
C LEU A 24 -2.37 -8.50 7.50
N GLN A 25 -2.98 -7.33 7.37
CA GLN A 25 -4.44 -7.18 7.44
C GLN A 25 -5.14 -8.01 6.36
N PHE A 26 -4.62 -8.05 5.13
CA PHE A 26 -5.19 -8.90 4.09
C PHE A 26 -5.13 -10.39 4.43
N LYS A 27 -4.01 -10.84 5.02
CA LYS A 27 -3.85 -12.22 5.50
C LYS A 27 -4.82 -12.54 6.65
N LEU A 28 -4.91 -11.65 7.64
CA LEU A 28 -5.78 -11.82 8.81
C LEU A 28 -7.27 -11.85 8.44
N LEU A 29 -7.67 -11.00 7.49
CA LEU A 29 -9.04 -10.97 7.00
C LEU A 29 -9.34 -12.05 5.95
N ASN A 30 -8.32 -12.81 5.52
CA ASN A 30 -8.41 -13.83 4.47
C ASN A 30 -9.07 -13.33 3.18
N VAL A 31 -8.90 -12.04 2.86
CA VAL A 31 -9.49 -11.38 1.68
C VAL A 31 -8.56 -11.43 0.47
N TRP A 32 -7.32 -11.85 0.65
CA TRP A 32 -6.31 -11.90 -0.41
C TRP A 32 -5.46 -13.16 -0.30
N THR A 33 -5.34 -13.87 -1.41
CA THR A 33 -4.43 -15.00 -1.60
C THR A 33 -3.43 -14.66 -2.70
N LEU A 34 -2.15 -14.89 -2.41
CA LEU A 34 -1.11 -14.80 -3.42
C LEU A 34 -1.22 -16.04 -4.31
N MET A 35 -1.43 -15.84 -5.62
CA MET A 35 -1.51 -16.90 -6.60
C MET A 35 -0.62 -16.57 -7.80
N ASP A 36 -0.07 -17.59 -8.42
CA ASP A 36 0.66 -17.44 -9.68
C ASP A 36 -0.28 -16.93 -10.77
N LEU A 37 0.26 -16.12 -11.68
CA LEU A 37 -0.49 -15.59 -12.81
C LEU A 37 -0.87 -16.75 -13.75
N PRO A 38 -2.18 -17.04 -13.94
CA PRO A 38 -2.58 -18.12 -14.83
C PRO A 38 -2.18 -17.85 -16.28
N PRO A 39 -1.87 -18.90 -17.05
CA PRO A 39 -1.40 -18.76 -18.43
C PRO A 39 -2.41 -18.00 -19.29
N GLY A 40 -1.92 -17.08 -20.13
CA GLY A 40 -2.75 -16.27 -21.01
C GLY A 40 -3.49 -15.10 -20.34
N LYS A 41 -3.28 -14.85 -19.04
CA LYS A 41 -3.77 -13.65 -18.36
C LYS A 41 -2.68 -12.59 -18.23
N ARG A 42 -3.08 -11.32 -18.15
CA ARG A 42 -2.20 -10.19 -17.85
C ARG A 42 -2.42 -9.78 -16.40
N ALA A 43 -1.34 -9.69 -15.63
CA ALA A 43 -1.40 -9.14 -14.29
C ALA A 43 -1.85 -7.68 -14.37
N ILE A 44 -2.77 -7.29 -13.48
CA ILE A 44 -3.12 -5.88 -13.32
C ILE A 44 -2.03 -5.25 -12.46
N GLY A 45 -1.49 -4.11 -12.90
CA GLY A 45 -0.53 -3.36 -12.11
C GLY A 45 -1.13 -2.98 -10.75
N THR A 46 -0.30 -2.85 -9.73
CA THR A 46 -0.69 -2.32 -8.43
C THR A 46 0.24 -1.17 -8.06
N LYS A 47 -0.26 -0.23 -7.25
CA LYS A 47 0.54 0.88 -6.73
C LYS A 47 0.28 1.05 -5.24
N TRP A 48 1.28 1.59 -4.54
CA TRP A 48 1.15 1.96 -3.15
C TRP A 48 0.69 3.41 -3.01
N VAL A 49 -0.23 3.66 -2.09
CA VAL A 49 -0.70 4.99 -1.71
C VAL A 49 -0.32 5.24 -0.27
N TYR A 50 0.46 6.31 -0.06
CA TYR A 50 1.04 6.66 1.23
C TYR A 50 0.29 7.84 1.87
N ARG A 51 -0.07 7.69 3.14
CA ARG A 51 -0.75 8.73 3.92
C ARG A 51 -0.23 8.77 5.35
N ASN A 52 0.31 9.92 5.74
CA ASN A 52 0.65 10.18 7.13
C ASN A 52 -0.66 10.47 7.90
N LYS A 53 -0.90 9.71 8.97
CA LYS A 53 -1.93 10.03 9.94
C LYS A 53 -1.41 11.07 10.92
N ARG A 54 -2.21 12.10 11.13
CA ARG A 54 -1.99 13.12 12.15
C ARG A 54 -3.15 13.09 13.14
N ASP A 55 -2.88 13.41 14.40
CA ASP A 55 -3.92 13.58 15.41
C ASP A 55 -4.70 14.89 15.20
N HIS A 56 -5.67 15.16 16.06
CA HIS A 56 -6.45 16.41 16.03
C HIS A 56 -5.60 17.67 16.30
N ARG A 57 -4.38 17.51 16.82
CA ARG A 57 -3.42 18.58 17.09
C ARG A 57 -2.41 18.76 15.94
N GLY A 58 -2.51 17.95 14.88
CA GLY A 58 -1.61 17.97 13.74
C GLY A 58 -0.29 17.22 13.95
N ILE A 59 -0.11 16.53 15.08
CA ILE A 59 1.08 15.76 15.43
C ILE A 59 1.08 14.45 14.63
N PHE A 60 2.25 14.06 14.12
CA PHE A 60 2.42 12.82 13.40
C PHE A 60 2.19 11.61 14.32
N VAL A 61 1.23 10.75 13.97
CA VAL A 61 0.88 9.56 14.75
C VAL A 61 1.46 8.30 14.10
N ARG A 62 1.25 8.12 12.80
CA ARG A 62 1.70 6.93 12.08
C ARG A 62 1.73 7.16 10.57
N ASN A 63 2.59 6.43 9.88
CA ASN A 63 2.48 6.22 8.44
C ASN A 63 1.40 5.17 8.13
N LYS A 64 0.69 5.34 7.02
CA LYS A 64 -0.25 4.35 6.49
C LYS A 64 0.01 4.17 5.00
N ALA A 65 0.21 2.93 4.58
CA ALA A 65 0.29 2.55 3.18
C ALA A 65 -0.98 1.77 2.79
N ARG A 66 -1.42 1.92 1.54
CA ARG A 66 -2.54 1.17 0.95
C ARG A 66 -2.10 0.59 -0.39
N LEU A 67 -2.30 -0.69 -0.60
CA LEU A 67 -2.10 -1.31 -1.91
C LEU A 67 -3.39 -1.14 -2.73
N VAL A 68 -3.30 -0.50 -3.89
CA VAL A 68 -4.45 -0.30 -4.79
C VAL A 68 -4.14 -0.83 -6.18
N VAL A 69 -5.18 -1.32 -6.85
CA VAL A 69 -5.08 -1.81 -8.22
C VAL A 69 -4.95 -0.62 -9.17
N GLN A 70 -4.01 -0.69 -10.11
CA GLN A 70 -3.79 0.27 -11.19
C GLN A 70 -4.75 -0.01 -12.36
N GLY A 71 -6.02 -0.22 -12.04
CA GLY A 71 -7.05 -0.60 -12.98
C GLY A 71 -8.28 0.24 -12.71
N HIS A 72 -8.54 1.15 -13.64
CA HIS A 72 -9.63 2.14 -13.70
C HIS A 72 -9.34 3.55 -13.17
N ARG A 73 -9.70 4.49 -14.04
CA ARG A 73 -9.84 5.93 -13.84
C ARG A 73 -11.00 6.16 -12.87
N GLN A 74 -10.79 5.87 -11.58
CA GLN A 74 -11.70 6.36 -10.55
C GLN A 74 -11.42 7.87 -10.44
N GLU A 75 -12.22 8.65 -11.18
CA GLU A 75 -12.40 10.06 -10.86
C GLU A 75 -13.07 10.13 -9.48
N GLU A 76 -12.60 11.09 -8.68
CA GLU A 76 -13.01 11.33 -7.29
C GLU A 76 -14.53 11.59 -7.17
#